data_AF-A0A6V7JD21-F1
#
_entry.id   AF-A0A6V7JD21-F1
#
_cell.length_a   1.000
_cell.length_b   1.000
_cell.length_c   1.000
_cell.angle_alpha   90.00
_cell.angle_beta   90.00
_cell.angle_gamma   90.00
#
_symmetry.space_group_name_H-M   'P 1'
#
loop_
_entity.id
_entity.type
_entity.pdbx_description
1 polymer ?
#
loop_
_entity_poly.entity_id
_entity_poly.type
_entity_poly.pdbx_seq_one_letter_code
_entity_poly.pdbx_strand_id
1 'polypeptide(L)' 'YLGKWYEQKRFFAIFELGAKCVTANYTLNEDGNVGVLNSQINT' A
#
# COMPACT_ATOMS: atom_id res chain seq x y z
N TYR A 1 -5.37 -4.60 12.24
CA TYR A 1 -5.47 -4.21 10.82
C TYR A 1 -4.52 -3.07 10.50
N LEU A 2 -4.45 -2.05 11.35
CA LEU A 2 -3.48 -0.95 11.25
C LEU A 2 -2.02 -1.44 11.19
N GLY A 3 -1.15 -0.57 10.66
CA GLY A 3 0.27 -0.80 10.50
C GLY A 3 0.68 -1.15 9.08
N LYS A 4 1.92 -1.61 8.93
CA LYS A 4 2.57 -1.83 7.63
C LYS A 4 2.40 -3.26 7.14
N TRP A 5 1.95 -3.38 5.90
CA TRP A 5 1.78 -4.64 5.18
C TRP A 5 2.66 -4.67 3.94
N TYR A 6 3.12 -5.87 3.60
CA TYR A 6 3.90 -6.12 2.39
C TYR A 6 3.02 -6.83 1.38
N GLU A 7 2.98 -6.31 0.17
CA GLU A 7 2.26 -6.96 -0.91
C GLU A 7 3.05 -8.20 -1.38
N GLN A 8 2.49 -9.39 -1.14
CA GLN A 8 3.12 -10.65 -1.55
C GLN A 8 2.76 -11.05 -2.98
N LYS A 9 1.50 -10.86 -3.37
CA LYS A 9 0.96 -11.14 -4.70
C LYS A 9 -0.18 -10.18 -5.01
N ARG A 10 -0.34 -9.81 -6.27
CA ARG A 10 -1.43 -8.96 -6.77
C ARG A 10 -1.87 -9.39 -8.16
N PHE A 11 -3.08 -8.97 -8.54
CA PHE A 11 -3.48 -8.92 -9.93
C PHE A 11 -2.85 -7.71 -10.62
N PHE A 12 -2.87 -7.70 -11.95
CA PHE A 12 -2.33 -6.58 -12.70
C PHE A 12 -3.14 -5.30 -12.47
N ALA A 13 -2.44 -4.23 -12.11
CA ALA A 13 -2.96 -2.88 -12.05
C ALA A 13 -1.95 -1.92 -12.69
N ILE A 14 -2.44 -1.02 -13.55
CA ILE A 14 -1.54 -0.17 -14.37
C ILE A 14 -0.71 0.81 -13.52
N PHE A 15 -1.23 1.25 -12.37
CA PHE A 15 -0.53 2.18 -11.46
C PHE A 15 0.61 1.50 -10.68
N GLU A 16 0.67 0.18 -10.69
CA GLU A 16 1.75 -0.61 -10.07
C GLU A 16 2.65 -1.28 -11.11
N LEU A 17 2.55 -0.85 -12.38
CA LEU A 17 3.40 -1.37 -13.43
C LEU A 17 4.88 -1.07 -13.11
N GLY A 18 5.71 -2.11 -13.05
CA GLY A 18 7.12 -1.99 -12.68
C GLY A 18 7.40 -1.76 -11.20
N ALA A 19 6.35 -1.69 -10.35
CA ALA A 19 6.48 -1.44 -8.93
C ALA A 19 7.10 -2.64 -8.19
N LYS A 20 8.14 -2.39 -7.40
CA LYS A 20 8.78 -3.37 -6.51
C LYS A 20 8.68 -2.94 -5.05
N CYS A 21 8.82 -3.92 -4.15
CA CYS A 21 8.81 -3.72 -2.69
C CYS A 21 7.58 -2.94 -2.21
N VAL A 22 6.40 -3.28 -2.76
CA VAL A 22 5.17 -2.55 -2.46
C VAL A 22 4.74 -2.78 -1.02
N THR A 23 4.40 -1.69 -0.34
CA THR A 23 3.91 -1.72 1.03
C THR A 23 2.70 -0.81 1.20
N ALA A 24 1.78 -1.23 2.06
CA ALA A 24 0.60 -0.46 2.44
C ALA A 24 0.66 -0.18 3.93
N ASN A 25 0.62 1.09 4.33
CA ASN A 25 0.53 1.48 5.73
C ASN A 25 -0.88 1.98 6.05
N TYR A 26 -1.55 1.31 6.97
CA TYR A 26 -2.91 1.64 7.39
C TYR A 26 -2.89 2.41 8.71
N THR A 27 -3.51 3.59 8.73
CA THR A 27 -3.62 4.47 9.90
C THR A 27 -5.09 4.72 10.26
N LEU A 28 -5.36 5.03 11.53
CA LEU A 28 -6.67 5.51 11.95
C LEU A 28 -6.60 7.04 12.06
N ASN A 29 -7.43 7.72 11.30
CA ASN A 29 -7.56 9.17 11.33
C ASN A 29 -8.45 9.62 12.50
N GLU A 30 -8.36 10.89 12.88
CA GLU A 30 -9.14 11.45 14.00
C GLU A 30 -10.66 11.42 13.76
N ASP A 31 -11.09 11.46 12.50
CA ASP A 31 -12.49 11.33 12.08
C ASP A 31 -12.98 9.86 12.07
N GLY A 32 -12.13 8.91 12.47
CA GLY A 32 -12.44 7.48 12.51
C GLY A 32 -12.27 6.75 11.17
N ASN A 33 -11.89 7.46 10.10
CA ASN A 33 -11.62 6.83 8.81
C ASN A 33 -10.25 6.13 8.78
N VAL A 34 -10.12 5.10 7.95
CA VAL A 34 -8.83 4.41 7.74
C VAL A 34 -8.07 5.10 6.61
N GLY A 35 -6.91 5.67 6.94
CA GLY A 35 -5.94 6.15 5.96
C GLY A 35 -5.16 4.99 5.36
N VAL A 36 -4.84 5.07 4.06
CA VAL A 36 -4.02 4.09 3.36
C VAL A 36 -2.93 4.81 2.60
N LEU A 37 -1.67 4.49 2.91
CA LEU A 37 -0.51 4.99 2.19
C LEU A 37 0.22 3.83 1.52
N ASN A 38 0.17 3.78 0.19
CA ASN A 38 0.95 2.84 -0.61
C ASN A 38 2.32 3.42 -0.94
N SER A 39 3.35 2.60 -0.87
CA SER A 39 4.73 2.98 -1.22
C SER A 39 5.36 1.88 -2.05
N GLN A 40 6.08 2.29 -3.10
CA GLN A 40 6.73 1.39 -4.05
C GLN A 40 8.04 1.98 -4.56
N ILE A 41 8.91 1.12 -5.10
CA ILE A 41 10.14 1.50 -5.79
C ILE A 41 9.96 1.17 -7.27
N ASN A 42 10.13 2.16 -8.15
CA ASN A 42 10.14 1.93 -9.60
C ASN A 42 11.54 1.54 -10.07
N THR A 43 11.63 0.54 -10.95
CA THR A 43 12.85 0.22 -11.70
C THR A 43 12.72 0.74 -13.13
#